data_AF-A0A820R4E9-F1
#
_entry.id   AF-A0A820R4E9-F1
#
_cell.length_a   1.000
_cell.length_b   1.000
_cell.length_c   1.000
_cell.angle_alpha   90.00
_cell.angle_beta   90.00
_cell.angle_gamma   90.00
#
_symmetry.space_group_name_H-M   'P 1'
#
loop_
_entity.id
_entity.type
_entity.pdbx_description
1 polymer ?
#
loop_
_entity_poly.entity_id
_entity_poly.type
_entity_poly.pdbx_seq_one_letter_code
_entity_poly.pdbx_strand_id
1 'polypeptide(L)'
;MEEAFYSKVNAYIKALNQQIHEEAQEAYLNNAHTQLTRYMSRSAKRKRIYAVGDIVGLNVAGVDRTNTSSTILPCKIVHSNNQNGETLYTVTTKNGIIKDKLSIFNVP
;
A
#
# COMPACT_ATOMS: atom_id res chain seq x y z
N MET A 1 -40.92 15.17 38.93
CA MET A 1 -41.38 15.25 37.53
C MET A 1 -40.19 15.44 36.57
N GLU A 2 -39.17 16.22 36.97
CA GLU A 2 -37.92 16.42 36.18
C GLU A 2 -37.05 15.17 36.01
N GLU A 3 -36.87 14.33 37.04
CA GLU A 3 -35.98 13.16 36.93
C GLU A 3 -36.42 12.16 35.85
N ALA A 4 -37.73 11.97 35.68
CA ALA A 4 -38.30 11.12 34.65
C ALA A 4 -38.09 11.68 33.23
N PHE A 5 -37.98 13.01 33.10
CA PHE A 5 -37.68 13.66 31.83
C PHE A 5 -36.20 13.48 31.46
N TYR A 6 -35.27 13.75 32.38
CA TYR A 6 -33.84 13.55 32.16
C TYR A 6 -33.48 12.08 31.88
N SER A 7 -34.15 11.14 32.55
CA SER A 7 -33.97 9.70 32.29
C SER A 7 -34.31 9.32 30.83
N LYS A 8 -35.42 9.84 30.28
CA LYS A 8 -35.81 9.61 28.88
C LYS A 8 -34.84 10.24 27.89
N VAL A 9 -34.36 11.45 28.16
CA VAL A 9 -33.36 12.13 27.32
C VAL A 9 -32.04 11.35 27.30
N ASN A 10 -31.58 10.87 28.45
CA ASN A 10 -30.36 10.06 28.53
C ASN A 10 -30.47 8.73 27.79
N ALA A 11 -31.63 8.07 27.87
CA ALA A 11 -31.90 6.85 27.12
C ALA A 11 -31.88 7.10 25.60
N TYR A 12 -32.45 8.22 25.15
CA TYR A 12 -32.43 8.62 23.74
C TYR A 12 -31.02 8.92 23.25
N ILE A 13 -30.22 9.70 24.01
CA ILE A 13 -28.83 10.01 23.67
C ILE A 13 -28.00 8.73 23.57
N LYS A 14 -28.21 7.77 24.48
CA LYS A 14 -27.51 6.48 24.45
C LYS A 14 -27.85 5.67 23.20
N ALA A 15 -29.13 5.61 22.83
CA ALA A 15 -29.56 4.92 21.62
C ALA A 15 -29.01 5.58 20.34
N LEU A 16 -29.01 6.91 20.29
CA LEU A 16 -28.45 7.67 19.17
C LEU A 16 -26.94 7.44 19.02
N ASN A 17 -26.19 7.49 20.12
CA ASN A 17 -24.74 7.22 20.09
C ASN A 17 -24.45 5.80 19.61
N GLN A 18 -25.26 4.83 20.01
CA GLN A 18 -25.11 3.46 19.54
C GLN A 18 -25.32 3.34 18.03
N GLN A 19 -26.35 4.00 17.47
CA GLN A 19 -26.58 4.04 16.02
C GLN A 19 -25.40 4.70 15.28
N ILE A 20 -24.86 5.80 15.80
CA ILE A 20 -23.69 6.48 15.21
C ILE A 20 -22.47 5.56 15.18
N HIS A 21 -22.25 4.78 16.24
CA HIS A 21 -21.15 3.82 16.29
C HIS A 21 -21.31 2.69 15.27
N GLU A 22 -22.52 2.15 15.13
CA GLU A 22 -22.83 1.10 14.15
C GLU A 22 -22.61 1.61 12.71
N GLU A 23 -23.12 2.80 12.39
CA GLU A 23 -22.94 3.42 11.07
C GLU A 23 -21.45 3.70 10.76
N ALA A 24 -20.71 4.23 11.74
CA ALA A 24 -19.28 4.49 11.58
C ALA A 24 -18.47 3.20 11.36
N GLN A 25 -18.85 2.12 12.05
CA GLN A 25 -18.20 0.81 11.91
C GLN A 25 -18.45 0.21 10.53
N GLU A 26 -19.68 0.26 10.02
CA GLU A 26 -20.00 -0.20 8.66
C GLU A 26 -19.25 0.61 7.60
N ALA A 27 -19.21 1.94 7.73
CA ALA A 27 -18.47 2.80 6.83
C ALA A 27 -16.97 2.50 6.84
N TYR A 28 -16.39 2.26 8.02
CA TYR A 28 -14.99 1.86 8.15
C TYR A 28 -14.70 0.53 7.46
N LEU A 29 -15.52 -0.50 7.69
CA LEU A 29 -15.36 -1.82 7.08
C LEU A 29 -15.48 -1.76 5.56
N ASN A 30 -16.45 -1.01 5.03
CA ASN A 30 -16.63 -0.82 3.59
C ASN A 30 -15.45 -0.09 2.95
N ASN A 31 -14.89 0.91 3.63
CA ASN A 31 -13.69 1.61 3.17
C ASN A 31 -12.45 0.71 3.20
N ALA A 32 -12.24 -0.06 4.27
CA ALA A 32 -11.15 -1.01 4.37
C ALA A 32 -11.24 -2.09 3.27
N HIS A 33 -12.43 -2.62 3.02
CA HIS A 33 -12.68 -3.58 1.96
C HIS A 33 -12.40 -2.98 0.59
N THR A 34 -12.88 -1.76 0.32
CA THR A 34 -12.62 -1.06 -0.95
C THR A 34 -11.13 -0.79 -1.17
N GLN A 35 -10.39 -0.42 -0.12
CA GLN A 35 -8.94 -0.24 -0.20
C GLN A 35 -8.22 -1.56 -0.47
N LEU A 36 -8.59 -2.65 0.21
CA LEU A 36 -8.06 -3.98 -0.04
C LEU A 36 -8.36 -4.46 -1.46
N THR A 37 -9.59 -4.28 -1.95
CA THR A 37 -9.96 -4.62 -3.33
C THR A 37 -9.18 -3.79 -4.34
N ARG A 38 -8.98 -2.49 -4.11
CA ARG A 38 -8.15 -1.63 -4.99
C ARG A 38 -6.69 -2.06 -4.97
N TYR A 39 -6.15 -2.42 -3.80
CA TYR A 39 -4.80 -2.94 -3.67
C TYR A 39 -4.66 -4.28 -4.41
N MET A 40 -5.57 -5.23 -4.20
CA MET A 40 -5.59 -6.55 -4.85
C MET A 40 -5.79 -6.45 -6.37
N SER A 41 -6.73 -5.62 -6.83
CA SER A 41 -7.02 -5.43 -8.27
C SER A 41 -5.91 -4.67 -9.00
N ARG A 42 -5.27 -3.67 -8.38
CA ARG A 42 -4.02 -3.06 -8.91
C ARG A 42 -2.82 -4.00 -8.77
N SER A 43 -2.86 -4.91 -7.80
CA SER A 43 -1.90 -6.01 -7.61
C SER A 43 -2.17 -7.21 -8.51
N ALA A 44 -3.07 -7.10 -9.50
CA ALA A 44 -2.78 -7.66 -10.82
C ALA A 44 -1.53 -6.94 -11.35
N LYS A 45 -0.40 -7.22 -10.70
CA LYS A 45 0.97 -6.92 -11.08
C LYS A 45 1.02 -7.31 -12.54
N ARG A 46 0.87 -6.34 -13.44
CA ARG A 46 1.31 -6.53 -14.81
C ARG A 46 2.76 -6.94 -14.63
N LYS A 47 3.05 -8.23 -14.80
CA LYS A 47 4.41 -8.75 -14.88
C LYS A 47 4.99 -8.09 -16.13
N ARG A 48 5.44 -6.85 -15.97
CA ARG A 48 6.18 -6.14 -17.00
C ARG A 48 7.49 -6.91 -17.11
N ILE A 49 7.67 -7.55 -18.27
CA ILE A 49 8.93 -8.14 -18.64
C ILE A 49 9.81 -6.96 -19.04
N TYR A 50 10.91 -6.77 -18.34
CA TYR A 50 11.86 -5.71 -18.65
C TYR A 50 13.01 -6.30 -19.47
N ALA A 51 13.60 -5.49 -20.35
CA ALA A 51 14.75 -5.88 -21.14
C ALA A 51 16.06 -5.39 -20.48
N VAL A 52 17.17 -6.04 -20.84
CA VAL A 52 18.50 -5.52 -20.50
C VAL A 52 18.70 -4.18 -21.21
N GLY A 53 19.04 -3.15 -20.44
CA GLY A 53 19.14 -1.78 -20.94
C GLY A 53 18.04 -0.85 -20.41
N ASP A 54 16.90 -1.39 -19.98
CA ASP A 54 15.78 -0.60 -19.45
C ASP A 54 16.16 0.16 -18.18
N ILE A 55 15.58 1.34 -18.03
CA ILE A 55 15.66 2.14 -16.81
C ILE A 55 14.41 1.87 -15.97
N VAL A 56 14.59 1.40 -14.75
CA VAL A 56 13.53 1.04 -13.80
C VAL A 56 13.70 1.80 -12.48
N GLY A 57 12.59 2.15 -11.85
CA GLY A 57 12.59 2.72 -10.50
C GLY A 57 12.60 1.61 -9.45
N LEU A 58 13.63 1.58 -8.61
CA LEU A 58 13.74 0.64 -7.49
C LEU A 58 13.21 1.31 -6.23
N ASN A 59 12.22 0.70 -5.59
CA ASN A 59 11.73 1.16 -4.29
C ASN A 59 12.64 0.61 -3.20
N VAL A 60 13.51 1.45 -2.66
CA VAL A 60 14.37 1.07 -1.52
C VAL A 60 13.53 1.20 -0.26
N ALA A 61 13.14 0.07 0.33
CA ALA A 61 12.51 0.03 1.65
C ALA A 61 13.59 0.32 2.72
N GLY A 62 14.00 1.57 2.79
CA GLY A 62 15.03 2.07 3.70
C GLY A 62 14.66 3.48 4.09
N VAL A 63 13.69 3.59 4.98
CA VAL A 63 13.22 4.84 5.56
C VAL A 63 14.37 5.40 6.42
N ASP A 64 14.97 6.51 5.99
CA ASP A 64 15.73 7.38 6.90
C ASP A 64 14.82 7.72 8.09
N ARG A 65 15.40 7.82 9.31
CA ARG A 65 14.74 8.32 10.53
C ARG A 65 13.93 9.61 10.32
N THR A 66 14.20 10.38 9.26
CA THR A 66 13.46 11.60 8.87
C THR A 66 12.14 11.36 8.13
N ASN A 67 11.84 10.14 7.69
CA ASN A 67 10.57 9.75 7.07
C ASN A 67 10.16 10.57 5.83
N THR A 68 11.12 11.26 5.19
CA THR A 68 10.84 12.29 4.17
C THR A 68 10.94 11.83 2.72
N SER A 69 11.33 10.60 2.42
CA SER A 69 11.32 10.14 1.01
C SER A 69 11.24 8.62 0.84
N SER A 70 10.15 8.16 0.20
CA SER A 70 10.22 6.95 -0.61
C SER A 70 11.09 7.26 -1.82
N THR A 71 12.39 7.00 -1.70
CA THR A 71 13.32 7.34 -2.77
C THR A 71 13.25 6.23 -3.81
N ILE A 72 12.39 6.42 -4.81
CA ILE A 72 12.46 5.67 -6.06
C ILE A 72 13.85 5.95 -6.64
N LEU A 73 14.68 4.92 -6.67
CA LEU A 73 16.03 5.02 -7.18
C LEU A 73 16.04 4.59 -8.67
N PRO A 74 16.43 5.46 -9.61
CA PRO A 74 16.56 5.06 -11.01
C PRO A 74 17.74 4.10 -11.18
N CYS A 75 17.46 2.92 -11.71
CA CYS A 75 18.42 1.86 -11.95
C CYS A 75 18.36 1.38 -13.41
N LYS A 76 19.48 0.92 -13.96
CA LYS A 76 19.53 0.28 -15.27
C LYS A 76 19.61 -1.24 -15.12
N ILE A 77 18.84 -1.99 -15.91
CA ILE A 77 18.94 -3.45 -15.93
C ILE A 77 20.16 -3.85 -16.75
N VAL A 78 21.05 -4.65 -16.14
CA VAL A 78 22.28 -5.14 -16.80
C VAL A 78 22.25 -6.62 -17.09
N HIS A 79 21.41 -7.38 -16.38
CA HIS A 79 21.28 -8.80 -16.58
C HIS A 79 19.89 -9.27 -16.17
N SER A 80 19.37 -10.29 -16.86
CA SER A 80 18.14 -10.98 -16.52
C SER A 80 18.39 -12.48 -16.54
N ASN A 81 17.98 -13.18 -15.49
CA ASN A 81 18.08 -14.63 -15.39
C ASN A 81 16.70 -15.21 -15.11
N ASN A 82 16.33 -16.28 -15.80
CA ASN A 82 15.09 -17.01 -15.53
C ASN A 82 15.42 -18.26 -14.72
N GLN A 83 14.96 -18.29 -13.47
CA GLN A 83 15.08 -19.46 -12.60
C GLN A 83 13.69 -19.85 -12.10
N ASN A 84 13.31 -21.12 -12.25
CA ASN A 84 12.06 -21.69 -11.73
C ASN A 84 10.78 -20.93 -12.14
N GLY A 85 10.75 -20.35 -13.36
CA GLY A 85 9.60 -19.58 -13.85
C GLY A 85 9.52 -18.13 -13.33
N GLU A 86 10.54 -17.69 -12.60
CA GLU A 86 10.69 -16.30 -12.14
C GLU A 86 11.86 -15.62 -12.85
N THR A 87 11.63 -14.41 -13.37
CA THR A 87 12.67 -13.58 -13.95
C THR A 87 13.31 -12.72 -12.86
N LEU A 88 14.59 -12.97 -12.59
CA LEU A 88 15.42 -12.19 -11.69
C LEU A 88 16.21 -11.16 -12.50
N TYR A 89 16.12 -9.88 -12.11
CA TYR A 89 16.84 -8.79 -12.76
C TYR A 89 18.00 -8.33 -11.87
N THR A 90 19.20 -8.23 -12.46
CA THR A 90 20.32 -7.51 -11.84
C THR A 90 20.28 -6.07 -12.33
N VAL A 91 20.29 -5.13 -11.39
CA VAL A 91 20.18 -3.71 -11.68
C VAL A 91 21.41 -2.94 -11.19
N THR A 92 21.71 -1.83 -11.84
CA THR A 92 22.83 -0.95 -11.46
C THR A 92 22.35 0.47 -11.27
N THR A 93 23.00 1.15 -10.33
CA THR A 93 22.82 2.57 -10.07
C THR A 93 24.09 3.30 -10.47
N LYS A 94 24.07 4.64 -10.44
CA LYS A 94 25.29 5.44 -10.62
C LYS A 94 26.38 5.12 -9.58
N ASN A 95 26.00 4.58 -8.42
CA ASN A 95 26.91 4.35 -7.29
C ASN A 95 27.33 2.88 -7.14
N GLY A 96 26.84 1.96 -7.98
CA GLY A 96 27.21 0.54 -7.90
C GLY A 96 26.12 -0.42 -8.38
N ILE A 97 26.44 -1.71 -8.36
CA ILE A 97 25.56 -2.81 -8.76
C ILE A 97 24.72 -3.27 -7.55
N ILE A 98 23.40 -3.29 -7.70
CA ILE A 98 22.48 -3.86 -6.70
C ILE A 98 22.07 -5.25 -7.20
N LYS A 99 22.58 -6.29 -6.53
CA LYS A 99 22.17 -7.68 -6.76
C LYS A 99 21.09 -8.02 -5.75
N ASP A 100 19.83 -7.73 -6.09
CA ASP A 100 18.72 -8.05 -5.20
C ASP A 100 17.58 -8.75 -5.96
N LYS A 101 16.80 -9.57 -5.26
CA LYS A 101 15.60 -10.24 -5.78
C LYS A 101 14.46 -9.22 -5.75
N LEU A 102 14.34 -8.43 -6.81
CA LEU A 102 13.48 -7.25 -6.77
C LEU A 102 12.04 -7.55 -7.17
N SER A 103 11.12 -7.17 -6.28
CA SER A 103 9.74 -6.89 -6.62
C SER A 103 9.66 -5.46 -7.16
N ILE A 104 9.79 -5.30 -8.48
CA ILE A 104 9.79 -3.99 -9.14
C ILE A 104 8.37 -3.43 -9.13
N PHE A 105 8.18 -2.23 -8.57
CA PHE A 105 6.91 -1.51 -8.55
C PHE A 105 6.90 -0.39 -9.60
N ASN A 106 5.75 -0.17 -10.24
CA ASN A 106 5.56 0.90 -11.20
C ASN A 106 5.56 2.26 -10.50
N VAL A 107 6.32 3.20 -11.04
CA VAL A 107 6.15 4.63 -10.79
C VAL A 107 5.27 5.17 -11.92
N PRO A 108 4.20 5.93 -11.62
CA PRO A 108 3.32 6.50 -12.63
C PRO A 108 4.05 7.45 -13.58
#